data_AF-A0A6L7USY2-F1
#
_entry.id   AF-A0A6L7USY2-F1
#
_cell.length_a   1.000
_cell.length_b   1.000
_cell.length_c   1.000
_cell.angle_alpha   90.00
_cell.angle_beta   90.00
_cell.angle_gamma   90.00
#
_symmetry.space_group_name_H-M   'P 1'
#
loop_
_entity.id
_entity.type
_entity.pdbx_description
1 polymer ?
#
loop_
_entity_poly.entity_id
_entity_poly.type
_entity_poly.pdbx_seq_one_letter_code
_entity_poly.pdbx_strand_id
1 'polypeptide(L)'
;MSAITWGCPEYADVEVHLQVWLCNVYNPNDCHWKTLNRSESRIRPGGGAGRGTPARIRCSTSAAIGYRSIIDVELVGQSDPDDKVYKSTNVRCRPLAW
;
A
#
# COMPACT_ATOMS: atom_id res chain seq x y z
N MET A 1 13.50 -40.96 4.76
CA MET A 1 13.42 -39.72 5.55
C MET A 1 13.42 -38.56 4.56
N SER A 2 12.23 -38.09 4.16
CA SER A 2 12.12 -36.95 3.24
C SER A 2 12.35 -35.67 4.03
N ALA A 3 13.41 -34.95 3.69
CA ALA A 3 13.65 -33.63 4.24
C ALA A 3 12.50 -32.71 3.83
N ILE A 4 11.73 -32.23 4.81
CA ILE A 4 10.90 -31.04 4.62
C ILE A 4 11.90 -29.90 4.48
N THR A 5 12.21 -29.53 3.24
CA THR A 5 12.80 -28.23 2.98
C THR A 5 11.74 -27.20 3.35
N TRP A 6 11.77 -26.73 4.60
CA TRP A 6 11.23 -25.41 4.97
C TRP A 6 12.08 -24.35 4.26
N GLY A 7 12.10 -24.39 2.92
CA GLY A 7 12.78 -23.42 2.11
C GLY A 7 11.99 -22.13 2.21
N CYS A 8 12.66 -21.05 2.63
CA CYS A 8 12.12 -19.72 2.41
C CYS A 8 11.75 -19.63 0.92
N PRO A 9 10.50 -19.31 0.58
CA PRO A 9 10.11 -19.29 -0.82
C PRO A 9 10.96 -18.29 -1.59
N GLU A 10 11.31 -18.66 -2.82
CA GLU A 10 12.19 -17.85 -3.66
C GLU A 10 11.53 -16.51 -4.04
N TYR A 11 10.21 -16.42 -3.91
CA TYR A 11 9.40 -15.26 -4.25
C TYR A 11 8.34 -14.95 -3.19
N ALA A 12 7.99 -13.67 -3.13
CA ALA A 12 6.83 -13.16 -2.45
C ALA A 12 5.99 -12.34 -3.45
N ASP A 13 4.68 -12.48 -3.38
CA ASP A 13 3.74 -11.58 -4.04
C ASP A 13 3.51 -10.39 -3.09
N VAL A 14 3.85 -9.18 -3.54
CA VAL A 14 3.75 -7.96 -2.73
C VAL A 14 2.68 -7.06 -3.32
N GLU A 15 1.66 -6.79 -2.53
CA GLU A 15 0.59 -5.87 -2.86
C GLU A 15 0.74 -4.57 -2.06
N VAL A 16 0.65 -3.45 -2.77
CA VAL A 16 0.72 -2.11 -2.19
C VAL A 16 -0.53 -1.34 -2.56
N HIS A 17 -1.31 -0.94 -1.57
CA HIS A 17 -2.41 0.00 -1.75
C HIS A 17 -2.00 1.38 -1.28
N LEU A 18 -2.31 2.40 -2.09
CA LEU A 18 -2.42 3.76 -1.61
C LEU A 18 -3.87 4.06 -1.30
N GLN A 19 -4.14 4.54 -0.09
CA GLN A 19 -5.46 4.97 0.31
C GLN A 19 -5.47 6.42 0.81
N VAL A 20 -6.63 7.05 0.72
CA VAL A 20 -6.91 8.40 1.22
C VAL A 20 -8.12 8.38 2.17
N TRP A 21 -8.11 9.25 3.17
CA TRP A 21 -9.24 9.45 4.07
C TRP A 21 -10.24 10.41 3.45
N LEU A 22 -11.44 9.92 3.10
CA LEU A 22 -12.50 10.73 2.50
C LEU A 22 -13.77 10.61 3.30
N CYS A 23 -14.46 11.73 3.45
CA CYS A 23 -15.79 11.78 4.03
C CYS A 23 -16.84 11.88 2.93
N ASN A 24 -18.00 11.26 3.15
CA ASN A 24 -19.14 11.38 2.26
C ASN A 24 -19.61 12.84 2.21
N VAL A 25 -19.80 13.37 1.00
CA VAL A 25 -20.23 14.77 0.78
C VAL A 25 -21.60 15.04 1.41
N TYR A 26 -22.48 14.03 1.45
CA TYR A 26 -23.83 14.16 2.02
C TYR A 26 -23.90 13.80 3.50
N ASN A 27 -22.86 13.16 4.04
CA ASN A 27 -22.75 12.84 5.46
C ASN A 27 -21.30 13.00 5.91
N PRO A 28 -20.88 14.20 6.35
CA PRO A 28 -19.48 14.48 6.70
C PRO A 28 -18.97 13.70 7.93
N ASN A 29 -19.84 12.99 8.66
CA ASN A 29 -19.45 12.09 9.75
C ASN A 29 -19.12 10.67 9.25
N ASP A 30 -19.47 10.34 8.01
CA ASP A 30 -19.17 9.06 7.36
C ASP A 30 -17.85 9.18 6.59
N CYS A 31 -16.75 8.94 7.29
CA CYS A 31 -15.40 9.01 6.73
C CYS A 31 -14.72 7.65 6.75
N HIS A 32 -14.03 7.32 5.66
CA HIS A 32 -13.39 6.04 5.47
C HIS A 32 -12.16 6.14 4.57
N TRP A 33 -11.29 5.15 4.71
CA TRP A 33 -10.17 4.97 3.80
C TRP A 33 -10.65 4.44 2.46
N LYS A 34 -10.29 5.13 1.39
CA LYS A 34 -10.57 4.75 0.01
C LYS A 34 -9.28 4.43 -0.73
N THR A 35 -9.22 3.28 -1.40
CA THR A 35 -8.10 2.93 -2.29
C THR A 35 -8.11 3.81 -3.52
N LEU A 36 -7.00 4.52 -3.72
CA LEU A 36 -6.74 5.36 -4.88
C LEU A 36 -5.96 4.62 -5.95
N ASN A 37 -5.00 3.80 -5.51
CA ASN A 37 -4.15 3.04 -6.40
C ASN A 37 -3.76 1.72 -5.74
N ARG A 38 -3.52 0.72 -6.57
CA ARG A 38 -3.09 -0.64 -6.19
C ARG A 38 -1.96 -1.03 -7.14
N SER A 39 -0.90 -1.59 -6.58
CA SER A 39 0.18 -2.21 -7.34
C SER A 39 0.44 -3.58 -6.74
N GLU A 40 0.72 -4.55 -7.60
CA GLU A 40 1.05 -5.90 -7.19
C GLU A 40 2.26 -6.36 -7.98
N SER A 41 3.20 -7.04 -7.33
CA SER A 41 4.41 -7.54 -7.98
C SER A 41 4.98 -8.74 -7.25
N ARG A 42 5.35 -9.76 -8.02
CA ARG A 42 6.17 -10.87 -7.53
C ARG A 42 7.63 -10.44 -7.45
N ILE A 43 8.21 -10.51 -6.26
CA ILE A 43 9.61 -10.11 -6.03
C ILE A 43 10.40 -11.22 -5.33
N ARG A 44 11.71 -11.23 -5.55
CA ARG A 44 12.65 -12.06 -4.77
C ARG A 44 13.14 -11.29 -3.53
N PRO A 45 13.54 -11.96 -2.44
CA PRO A 45 14.19 -11.32 -1.30
C PRO A 45 15.37 -10.44 -1.75
N GLY A 46 15.44 -9.20 -1.25
CA GLY A 46 16.48 -8.23 -1.62
C GLY A 46 16.32 -7.56 -3.00
N GLY A 47 15.36 -7.98 -3.83
CA GLY A 47 15.11 -7.39 -5.16
C GLY A 47 14.38 -6.05 -5.15
N GLY A 48 13.93 -5.59 -3.98
CA GLY A 48 13.07 -4.41 -3.80
C GLY A 48 13.80 -3.07 -3.63
N ALA A 49 15.01 -2.90 -4.16
CA ALA A 49 15.72 -1.63 -4.05
C ALA A 49 15.20 -0.60 -5.08
N GLY A 50 14.62 0.50 -4.58
CA GLY A 50 14.58 1.77 -5.32
C GLY A 50 13.31 2.13 -6.10
N ARG A 51 12.21 1.38 -5.98
CA ARG A 51 10.95 1.72 -6.67
C ARG A 51 9.90 2.24 -5.71
N GLY A 52 10.12 3.44 -5.17
CA GLY A 52 9.02 4.22 -4.64
C GLY A 52 8.09 4.58 -5.78
N THR A 53 6.84 4.12 -5.77
CA THR A 53 5.84 4.49 -6.77
C THR A 53 5.26 5.85 -6.40
N PRO A 54 5.56 6.95 -7.13
CA PRO A 54 4.96 8.23 -6.84
C PRO A 54 3.51 8.20 -7.28
N ALA A 55 2.58 8.10 -6.33
CA ALA A 55 1.17 8.31 -6.63
C ALA A 55 0.90 9.81 -6.71
N ARG A 56 0.92 10.35 -7.94
CA ARG A 56 0.55 11.74 -8.19
C ARG A 56 -0.95 11.81 -8.42
N ILE A 57 -1.66 12.53 -7.54
CA ILE A 57 -3.07 12.87 -7.72
C ILE A 57 -3.20 14.39 -7.82
N ARG A 58 -4.10 14.85 -8.69
CA ARG A 58 -4.43 16.27 -8.78
C ARG A 58 -5.17 16.71 -7.53
N CYS A 59 -4.67 17.75 -6.89
CA CYS A 59 -5.30 18.36 -5.73
C CYS A 59 -6.54 19.15 -6.15
N SER A 60 -7.68 18.89 -5.50
CA SER A 60 -8.85 19.77 -5.56
C SER A 60 -8.81 20.87 -4.49
N THR A 61 -8.08 20.65 -3.40
CA THR A 61 -7.91 21.60 -2.28
C THR A 61 -6.47 21.52 -1.75
N SER A 62 -6.04 22.53 -0.98
CA SER A 62 -4.76 22.53 -0.26
C SER A 62 -4.84 21.99 1.17
N ALA A 63 -6.00 21.45 1.58
CA ALA A 63 -6.21 20.91 2.92
C ALA A 63 -5.28 19.71 3.17
N ALA A 64 -4.92 19.50 4.44
CA ALA A 64 -4.26 18.28 4.84
C ALA A 64 -5.28 17.14 4.79
N ILE A 65 -4.95 16.06 4.06
CA ILE A 65 -5.78 14.87 3.97
C ILE A 65 -4.94 13.66 4.39
N GLY A 66 -5.59 12.71 5.06
CA GLY A 66 -4.95 11.47 5.50
C GLY A 66 -4.62 10.60 4.29
N TYR A 67 -3.37 10.19 4.16
CA TYR A 67 -2.94 9.13 3.27
C TYR A 67 -2.44 7.95 4.07
N ARG A 68 -2.64 6.73 3.58
CA ARG A 68 -1.97 5.56 4.12
C ARG A 68 -1.53 4.60 3.02
N SER A 69 -0.40 3.96 3.23
CA SER A 69 0.00 2.77 2.49
C SER A 69 -0.42 1.52 3.25
N ILE A 70 -0.96 0.55 2.54
CA ILE A 70 -1.10 -0.83 3.01
C ILE A 70 -0.08 -1.63 2.23
N ILE A 71 0.77 -2.39 2.93
CA ILE A 71 1.66 -3.37 2.32
C ILE A 71 1.19 -4.73 2.81
N ASP A 72 0.92 -5.60 1.84
CA ASP A 72 0.56 -6.99 2.04
C ASP A 72 1.62 -7.85 1.33
N VAL A 73 2.09 -8.88 2.00
CA VAL A 73 3.17 -9.74 1.52
C VAL A 73 2.69 -11.18 1.66
N GLU A 74 2.55 -11.85 0.52
CA GLU A 74 2.17 -13.25 0.46
C GLU A 74 3.37 -14.08 0.01
N LEU A 75 3.87 -14.94 0.90
CA LEU A 75 4.93 -15.88 0.59
C LEU A 75 4.39 -17.06 -0.24
N VAL A 76 4.86 -17.20 -1.49
CA VAL A 76 4.31 -18.20 -2.44
C VAL A 76 4.49 -19.63 -1.91
N GLY A 77 3.38 -20.33 -1.70
CA GLY A 77 3.36 -21.71 -1.21
C GLY A 77 3.51 -21.87 0.30
N GLN A 78 3.47 -20.77 1.06
CA GLN A 78 3.41 -20.74 2.52
C GLN A 78 2.03 -20.24 2.98
N SER A 79 1.56 -20.71 4.13
CA SER A 79 0.43 -20.07 4.82
C SER A 79 0.97 -18.88 5.61
N ASP A 80 0.78 -17.67 5.12
CA ASP A 80 1.13 -16.44 5.84
C ASP A 80 -0.05 -16.01 6.74
N PRO A 81 0.17 -15.52 7.98
CA PRO A 81 -0.85 -14.75 8.68
C PRO A 81 -1.24 -13.48 7.88
N ASP A 82 -2.50 -13.02 8.03
CA ASP A 82 -3.07 -11.85 7.32
C ASP A 82 -2.52 -10.51 7.88
N ASP A 83 -1.20 -10.38 7.89
CA ASP A 83 -0.44 -9.33 8.58
C ASP A 83 -0.22 -8.13 7.67
N LYS A 84 -1.29 -7.39 7.40
CA LYS A 84 -1.20 -6.12 6.66
C LYS A 84 -0.42 -5.08 7.47
N VAL A 85 0.62 -4.49 6.86
CA VAL A 85 1.35 -3.36 7.47
C VAL A 85 0.75 -2.05 6.99
N TYR A 86 0.33 -1.21 7.94
CA TYR A 86 -0.26 0.10 7.69
C TYR A 86 0.71 1.21 8.08
N LYS A 87 0.91 2.20 7.18
CA LYS A 87 1.61 3.44 7.52
C LYS A 87 0.81 4.63 7.03
N SER A 88 0.32 5.45 7.95
CA SER A 88 -0.49 6.64 7.66
C SER A 88 0.27 7.94 7.93
N THR A 89 -0.06 8.99 7.17
CA THR A 89 0.43 10.35 7.40
C THR A 89 -0.54 11.36 6.78
N ASN A 90 -0.66 12.53 7.40
CA ASN A 90 -1.43 13.64 6.84
C ASN A 90 -0.54 14.45 5.90
N VAL A 91 -0.92 14.52 4.63
CA VAL A 91 -0.18 15.29 3.62
C VAL A 91 -1.06 16.44 3.16
N ARG A 92 -0.51 17.65 3.16
CA ARG A 92 -1.15 18.78 2.47
C ARG A 92 -1.01 18.56 0.98
N CYS A 93 -2.11 18.52 0.27
CA CYS A 93 -2.07 18.45 -1.18
C CYS A 93 -1.48 19.76 -1.72
N ARG A 94 -0.42 19.67 -2.53
CA ARG A 94 0.21 20.83 -3.18
C ARG A 94 0.01 20.68 -4.68
N PRO A 95 -0.52 21.70 -5.39
CA PRO A 95 -0.48 21.73 -6.84
C PRO A 95 0.96 21.53 -7.31
N LEU A 96 1.14 20.80 -8.43
CA LEU A 96 2.47 20.70 -9.04
C LEU A 96 2.90 22.11 -9.46
N ALA A 97 3.97 22.61 -8.86
CA ALA A 97 4.70 23.75 -9.41
C ALA A 97 5.35 23.25 -10.70
N TRP A 98 4.95 23.83 -11.83
CA TRP A 98 5.57 23.63 -13.13
C TRP A 98 6.80 24.52 -13.25
#